data_AF-A0A1F2SZQ3-F1
#
_entry.id   AF-A0A1F2SZQ3-F1
#
_cell.length_a   1.000
_cell.length_b   1.000
_cell.length_c   1.000
_cell.angle_alpha   90.00
_cell.angle_beta   90.00
_cell.angle_gamma   90.00
#
_symmetry.space_group_name_H-M   'P 1'
#
loop_
_entity.id
_entity.type
_entity.pdbx_description
1 polymer ?
#
loop_
_entity_poly.entity_id
_entity_poly.type
_entity_poly.pdbx_seq_one_letter_code
_entity_poly.pdbx_strand_id
1 'polypeptide(L)'
;MAAGESILIKGLPSNVEAERSVLGAILLDNSAYNQAAALLTPEDFSLDSHRRLFLRIMELADRSRPADLVTLCEELMRHSELEAVGGAGYISSLTDGLPRLSNIEHYAKIVKDKALLRRLIQVSNTVASRCLEGSEEAEDILDAAESLILSVGEQRVRAGFLHFREIFRSSFQSIDALHDRGKRVTGLETGFRKLDEMTRGLQPSDLIIIAARPSMGKTSFALNIAQHAAIQQKQPVGLFSLEMSREALVLRLLCSEARVDSHKLQSGFASREDWARMAGALARLAEAPIFIDDTPGLSVTEVRAKARRLQAEHGLGLLIVDYMQLMSGRGKVENRTQEISAISRGLKGLAKELNVPLVAVSQLNRAPEERGGRPRLSDLRESGQIEQDADLVAFIYREELSKPTDANRGRAEIIIEKQRNGPTGILELAFLSKFTCFENLAEDFASEDFQE
;
A
#
# COMPACT_ATOMS: atom_id res chain seq x y z
N MET A 1 -29.43 -26.79 -7.21
CA MET A 1 -29.94 -27.00 -8.59
C MET A 1 -30.60 -25.75 -9.19
N ALA A 2 -31.37 -24.94 -8.44
CA ALA A 2 -32.10 -23.79 -8.99
C ALA A 2 -31.25 -22.64 -9.60
N ALA A 3 -30.01 -22.41 -9.15
CA ALA A 3 -29.17 -21.33 -9.68
C ALA A 3 -28.55 -21.67 -11.06
N GLY A 4 -28.23 -22.95 -11.31
CA GLY A 4 -27.66 -23.40 -12.59
C GLY A 4 -28.67 -23.37 -13.73
N GLU A 5 -29.94 -23.70 -13.46
CA GLU A 5 -31.03 -23.63 -14.44
C GLU A 5 -31.36 -22.18 -14.83
N SER A 6 -31.23 -21.22 -13.91
CA SER A 6 -31.48 -19.80 -14.21
C SER A 6 -30.42 -19.17 -15.13
N ILE A 7 -29.18 -19.67 -15.13
CA ILE A 7 -28.10 -19.18 -16.01
C ILE A 7 -28.29 -19.68 -17.45
N LEU A 8 -28.78 -20.91 -17.61
CA LEU A 8 -29.12 -21.49 -18.91
C LEU A 8 -30.26 -20.75 -19.63
N ILE A 9 -31.21 -20.16 -18.87
CA ILE A 9 -32.35 -19.43 -19.43
C ILE A 9 -32.01 -17.99 -19.83
N LYS A 10 -31.01 -17.36 -19.20
CA LYS A 10 -30.70 -15.92 -19.38
C LYS A 10 -29.42 -15.63 -20.18
N GLY A 11 -28.58 -16.64 -20.41
CA GLY A 11 -27.29 -16.49 -21.09
C GLY A 11 -26.24 -15.77 -20.22
N LEU A 12 -24.96 -15.94 -20.56
CA LEU A 12 -23.88 -15.20 -19.90
C LEU A 12 -23.97 -13.70 -20.22
N PRO A 13 -23.62 -12.78 -19.30
CA PRO A 13 -23.66 -11.35 -19.54
C PRO A 13 -22.87 -10.95 -20.80
N SER A 14 -23.57 -10.41 -21.80
CA SER A 14 -22.99 -9.94 -23.05
C SER A 14 -23.72 -8.69 -23.54
N ASN A 15 -23.07 -7.96 -24.44
CA ASN A 15 -23.72 -6.93 -25.23
C ASN A 15 -23.14 -7.02 -26.65
N VAL A 16 -23.78 -7.83 -27.48
CA VAL A 16 -23.32 -8.14 -28.83
C VAL A 16 -23.36 -6.89 -29.73
N GLU A 17 -24.30 -5.97 -29.50
CA GLU A 17 -24.38 -4.71 -30.26
C GLU A 17 -23.19 -3.79 -29.97
N ALA A 18 -22.76 -3.70 -28.71
CA ALA A 18 -21.56 -2.95 -28.34
C ALA A 18 -20.30 -3.59 -28.94
N GLU A 19 -20.19 -4.92 -28.92
CA GLU A 19 -19.08 -5.64 -29.56
C GLU A 19 -19.03 -5.39 -31.08
N ARG A 20 -20.17 -5.46 -31.77
CA ARG A 20 -20.29 -5.12 -33.19
C ARG A 20 -19.88 -3.67 -33.46
N SER A 21 -20.31 -2.75 -32.59
CA SER A 21 -19.99 -1.33 -32.71
C SER A 21 -18.50 -1.04 -32.59
N VAL A 22 -17.80 -1.74 -31.69
CA VAL A 22 -16.34 -1.64 -31.56
C VAL A 22 -15.65 -2.18 -32.82
N LEU A 23 -15.98 -3.40 -33.25
CA LEU A 23 -15.34 -4.04 -34.40
C LEU A 23 -15.58 -3.27 -35.70
N GLY A 24 -16.83 -2.87 -35.95
CA GLY A 24 -17.17 -2.13 -37.16
C GLY A 24 -16.59 -0.71 -37.18
N ALA A 25 -16.48 -0.04 -36.03
CA ALA A 25 -15.80 1.25 -35.96
C ALA A 25 -14.30 1.14 -36.26
N ILE A 26 -13.63 0.05 -35.83
CA ILE A 26 -12.21 -0.21 -36.18
C ILE A 26 -12.04 -0.46 -37.68
N LEU A 27 -12.99 -1.16 -38.32
CA LEU A 27 -12.97 -1.42 -39.76
C LEU A 27 -13.20 -0.16 -40.60
N LEU A 28 -13.94 0.82 -40.07
CA LEU A 28 -14.17 2.11 -40.73
C LEU A 28 -13.04 3.11 -40.48
N ASP A 29 -12.48 3.11 -39.27
CA ASP A 29 -11.38 3.96 -38.86
C ASP A 29 -10.39 3.17 -37.98
N ASN A 30 -9.24 2.84 -38.57
CA ASN A 30 -8.19 2.11 -37.86
C ASN A 30 -7.59 2.89 -36.68
N SER A 31 -7.77 4.21 -36.58
CA SER A 31 -7.33 4.98 -35.40
C SER A 31 -8.09 4.58 -34.14
N ALA A 32 -9.31 4.10 -34.31
CA ALA A 32 -10.19 3.67 -33.24
C ALA A 32 -9.74 2.35 -32.59
N TYR A 33 -8.89 1.58 -33.29
CA TYR A 33 -8.22 0.41 -32.72
C TYR A 33 -7.40 0.76 -31.48
N ASN A 34 -6.64 1.86 -31.51
CA ASN A 34 -5.77 2.23 -30.39
C ASN A 34 -6.58 2.51 -29.11
N GLN A 35 -7.75 3.13 -29.25
CA GLN A 35 -8.65 3.40 -28.14
C GLN A 35 -9.30 2.11 -27.61
N ALA A 36 -9.71 1.21 -28.51
CA ALA A 36 -10.28 -0.09 -28.13
C ALA A 36 -9.25 -1.00 -27.44
N ALA A 37 -8.03 -1.11 -28.00
CA ALA A 37 -6.94 -1.94 -27.50
C ALA A 37 -6.40 -1.48 -26.13
N ALA A 38 -6.57 -0.19 -25.79
CA ALA A 38 -6.24 0.32 -24.46
C ALA A 38 -7.14 -0.27 -23.35
N LEU A 39 -8.37 -0.70 -23.70
CA LEU A 39 -9.37 -1.17 -22.75
C LEU A 39 -9.68 -2.66 -22.88
N LEU A 40 -9.60 -3.20 -24.10
CA LEU A 40 -10.09 -4.53 -24.45
C LEU A 40 -8.98 -5.48 -24.89
N THR A 41 -9.13 -6.75 -24.51
CA THR A 41 -8.37 -7.89 -25.06
C THR A 41 -9.32 -8.83 -25.83
N PRO A 42 -8.81 -9.73 -26.70
CA PRO A 42 -9.67 -10.67 -27.43
C PRO A 42 -10.61 -11.48 -26.54
N GLU A 43 -10.20 -11.82 -25.32
CA GLU A 43 -10.99 -12.58 -24.35
C GLU A 43 -12.19 -11.79 -23.79
N ASP A 44 -12.18 -10.46 -23.92
CA ASP A 44 -13.25 -9.58 -23.47
C ASP A 44 -14.51 -9.68 -24.35
N PHE A 45 -14.41 -10.25 -25.55
CA PHE A 45 -15.56 -10.47 -26.41
C PHE A 45 -16.31 -11.73 -26.00
N SER A 46 -17.65 -11.70 -26.08
CA SER A 46 -18.49 -12.85 -25.69
C SER A 46 -18.55 -13.91 -26.77
N LEU A 47 -18.66 -13.50 -28.04
CA LEU A 47 -18.75 -14.38 -29.20
C LEU A 47 -17.35 -14.80 -29.66
N ASP A 48 -17.16 -16.10 -29.91
CA ASP A 48 -15.89 -16.64 -30.44
C ASP A 48 -15.50 -15.98 -31.76
N SER A 49 -16.50 -15.72 -32.63
CA SER A 49 -16.31 -14.99 -33.88
C SER A 49 -15.69 -13.61 -33.66
N HIS A 50 -16.18 -12.85 -32.67
CA HIS A 50 -15.66 -11.53 -32.33
C HIS A 50 -14.26 -11.59 -31.71
N ARG A 51 -13.96 -12.62 -30.89
CA ARG A 51 -12.61 -12.83 -30.36
C ARG A 51 -11.60 -12.99 -31.49
N ARG A 52 -11.92 -13.87 -32.46
CA ARG A 52 -11.07 -14.11 -33.64
C ARG A 52 -10.91 -12.87 -34.49
N LEU A 53 -12.00 -12.13 -34.75
CA LEU A 53 -11.93 -10.88 -35.49
C LEU A 53 -11.01 -9.86 -34.83
N PHE A 54 -11.17 -9.62 -33.53
CA PHE A 54 -10.32 -8.69 -32.79
C PHE A 54 -8.85 -9.14 -32.74
N LEU A 55 -8.60 -10.44 -32.58
CA LEU A 55 -7.26 -11.02 -32.62
C LEU A 55 -6.56 -10.77 -33.96
N ARG A 56 -7.26 -10.98 -35.09
CA ARG A 56 -6.68 -10.75 -36.43
C ARG A 56 -6.49 -9.25 -36.72
N ILE A 57 -7.39 -8.40 -36.25
CA ILE A 57 -7.21 -6.94 -36.30
C ILE A 57 -5.95 -6.53 -35.54
N MET A 58 -5.73 -7.08 -34.34
CA MET A 58 -4.54 -6.84 -33.52
C MET A 58 -3.26 -7.27 -34.26
N GLU A 59 -3.24 -8.47 -34.84
CA GLU A 59 -2.08 -8.96 -35.61
C GLU A 59 -1.78 -8.13 -36.87
N LEU A 60 -2.82 -7.64 -37.56
CA LEU A 60 -2.66 -6.73 -38.70
C LEU A 60 -2.07 -5.38 -38.26
N ALA A 61 -2.58 -4.84 -37.15
CA ALA A 61 -2.09 -3.58 -36.57
C ALA A 61 -0.63 -3.71 -36.11
N ASP A 62 -0.25 -4.83 -35.48
CA ASP A 62 1.13 -5.10 -35.05
C ASP A 62 2.11 -5.14 -36.25
N ARG A 63 1.64 -5.61 -37.41
CA ARG A 63 2.40 -5.59 -38.67
C ARG A 63 2.30 -4.27 -39.42
N SER A 64 1.70 -3.24 -38.82
CA SER A 64 1.44 -1.92 -39.44
C SER A 64 0.67 -2.02 -40.77
N ARG A 65 -0.19 -3.03 -40.91
CA ARG A 65 -1.09 -3.20 -42.05
C ARG A 65 -2.46 -2.61 -41.66
N PRO A 66 -3.13 -1.83 -42.53
CA PRO A 66 -4.49 -1.38 -42.25
C PRO A 66 -5.41 -2.58 -42.09
N ALA A 67 -6.33 -2.52 -41.14
CA ALA A 67 -7.35 -3.53 -40.90
C ALA A 67 -8.68 -3.04 -41.49
N ASP A 68 -8.87 -3.28 -42.78
CA ASP A 68 -10.10 -3.04 -43.53
C ASP A 68 -10.77 -4.37 -43.90
N LEU A 69 -11.95 -4.29 -44.53
CA LEU A 69 -12.72 -5.49 -44.88
C LEU A 69 -11.92 -6.48 -45.76
N VAL A 70 -11.10 -5.99 -46.68
CA VAL A 70 -10.35 -6.84 -47.62
C VAL A 70 -9.18 -7.51 -46.93
N THR A 71 -8.38 -6.73 -46.21
CA THR A 71 -7.19 -7.21 -45.48
C THR A 71 -7.57 -8.15 -44.34
N LEU A 72 -8.65 -7.88 -43.61
CA LEU A 72 -9.15 -8.78 -42.57
C LEU A 72 -9.67 -10.10 -43.16
N CYS A 73 -10.41 -10.04 -44.28
CA CYS A 73 -10.84 -11.27 -44.97
C CYS A 73 -9.65 -12.09 -45.48
N GLU A 74 -8.62 -11.45 -46.05
CA GLU A 74 -7.39 -12.10 -46.50
C GLU A 74 -6.68 -12.81 -45.33
N GLU A 75 -6.53 -12.13 -44.19
CA GLU A 75 -5.85 -12.70 -43.03
C GLU A 75 -6.66 -13.85 -42.41
N LEU A 76 -7.99 -13.72 -42.31
CA LEU A 76 -8.86 -14.80 -41.85
C LEU A 76 -8.85 -16.02 -42.79
N MET A 77 -8.73 -15.81 -44.11
CA MET A 77 -8.57 -16.91 -45.06
C MET A 77 -7.25 -17.64 -44.90
N ARG A 78 -6.14 -16.90 -44.67
CA ARG A 78 -4.82 -17.50 -44.40
C ARG A 78 -4.83 -18.41 -43.18
N HIS A 79 -5.64 -18.07 -42.18
CA HIS A 79 -5.80 -18.85 -40.96
C HIS A 79 -6.93 -19.89 -41.02
N SER A 80 -7.63 -20.04 -42.15
CA SER A 80 -8.81 -20.92 -42.28
C SER A 80 -9.93 -20.60 -41.27
N GLU A 81 -10.06 -19.34 -40.85
CA GLU A 81 -11.03 -18.87 -39.85
C GLU A 81 -12.22 -18.12 -40.46
N LEU A 82 -12.18 -17.79 -41.77
CA LEU A 82 -13.19 -16.95 -42.43
C LEU A 82 -14.62 -17.51 -42.30
N GLU A 83 -14.81 -18.80 -42.50
CA GLU A 83 -16.15 -19.41 -42.34
C GLU A 83 -16.60 -19.44 -40.88
N ALA A 84 -15.66 -19.66 -39.95
CA ALA A 84 -15.96 -19.72 -38.50
C ALA A 84 -16.45 -18.38 -37.94
N VAL A 85 -16.10 -17.25 -38.57
CA VAL A 85 -16.58 -15.92 -38.17
C VAL A 85 -17.87 -15.49 -38.88
N GLY A 86 -18.47 -16.35 -39.72
CA GLY A 86 -19.69 -16.05 -40.48
C GLY A 86 -19.45 -15.54 -41.91
N GLY A 87 -18.21 -15.63 -42.41
CA GLY A 87 -17.85 -15.27 -43.77
C GLY A 87 -17.74 -13.76 -44.02
N ALA A 88 -17.38 -13.41 -45.26
CA ALA A 88 -17.22 -12.01 -45.68
C ALA A 88 -18.51 -11.19 -45.53
N GLY A 89 -19.68 -11.83 -45.70
CA GLY A 89 -20.97 -11.18 -45.53
C GLY A 89 -21.21 -10.69 -44.09
N TYR A 90 -20.80 -11.48 -43.08
CA TYR A 90 -20.91 -11.06 -41.68
C TYR A 90 -20.01 -9.87 -41.37
N ILE A 91 -18.76 -9.90 -41.84
CA ILE A 91 -17.78 -8.83 -41.64
C ILE A 91 -18.29 -7.52 -42.26
N SER A 92 -18.87 -7.57 -43.46
CA SER A 92 -19.53 -6.41 -44.08
C SER A 92 -20.64 -5.84 -43.20
N SER A 93 -21.47 -6.72 -42.63
CA SER A 93 -22.58 -6.31 -41.77
C SER A 93 -22.17 -5.63 -40.46
N LEU A 94 -20.89 -5.75 -40.04
CA LEU A 94 -20.39 -5.07 -38.84
C LEU A 94 -20.33 -3.56 -39.02
N THR A 95 -20.18 -3.09 -40.27
CA THR A 95 -20.11 -1.67 -40.60
C THR A 95 -21.49 -1.04 -40.83
N ASP A 96 -22.53 -1.87 -41.01
CA ASP A 96 -23.89 -1.41 -41.30
C ASP A 96 -24.57 -0.81 -40.07
N GLY A 97 -25.16 0.38 -40.23
CA GLY A 97 -25.97 1.02 -39.19
C GLY A 97 -25.19 1.71 -38.07
N LEU A 98 -23.86 1.87 -38.20
CA LEU A 98 -23.05 2.56 -37.19
C LEU A 98 -23.29 4.08 -37.18
N PRO A 99 -23.35 4.71 -36.00
CA PRO A 99 -23.37 6.17 -35.89
C PRO A 99 -22.10 6.79 -36.48
N ARG A 100 -22.23 7.92 -37.20
CA ARG A 100 -21.08 8.64 -37.80
C ARG A 100 -20.07 9.18 -36.78
N LEU A 101 -20.49 9.31 -35.51
CA LEU A 101 -19.66 9.66 -34.36
C LEU A 101 -19.76 8.50 -33.35
N SER A 102 -19.00 7.44 -33.58
CA SER A 102 -18.95 6.31 -32.66
C SER A 102 -18.12 6.68 -31.42
N ASN A 103 -18.76 6.73 -30.25
CA ASN A 103 -18.04 6.84 -28.98
C ASN A 103 -17.46 5.47 -28.64
N ILE A 104 -16.32 5.14 -29.27
CA ILE A 104 -15.73 3.79 -29.17
C ILE A 104 -15.33 3.47 -27.73
N GLU A 105 -14.90 4.47 -26.97
CA GLU A 105 -14.54 4.33 -25.56
C GLU A 105 -15.75 3.89 -24.72
N HIS A 106 -16.92 4.47 -24.98
CA HIS A 106 -18.16 4.09 -24.31
C HIS A 106 -18.56 2.63 -24.62
N TYR A 107 -18.53 2.23 -25.89
CA TYR A 107 -18.85 0.84 -26.27
C TYR A 107 -17.81 -0.15 -25.74
N ALA A 108 -16.52 0.20 -25.79
CA ALA A 108 -15.46 -0.61 -25.23
C ALA A 108 -15.63 -0.81 -23.71
N LYS A 109 -16.02 0.24 -22.98
CA LYS A 109 -16.34 0.14 -21.56
C LYS A 109 -17.51 -0.79 -21.28
N ILE A 110 -18.58 -0.74 -22.10
CA ILE A 110 -19.71 -1.67 -21.99
C ILE A 110 -19.23 -3.13 -22.18
N VAL A 111 -18.43 -3.40 -23.22
CA VAL A 111 -17.89 -4.75 -23.48
C VAL A 111 -17.03 -5.21 -22.29
N LYS A 112 -16.17 -4.34 -21.78
CA LYS A 112 -15.30 -4.64 -20.63
C LYS A 112 -16.09 -4.96 -19.36
N ASP A 113 -17.13 -4.16 -19.08
CA ASP A 113 -18.01 -4.38 -17.93
C ASP A 113 -18.72 -5.74 -18.03
N LYS A 114 -19.22 -6.12 -19.22
CA LYS A 114 -19.81 -7.45 -19.43
C LYS A 114 -18.77 -8.57 -19.32
N ALA A 115 -17.56 -8.38 -19.82
CA ALA A 115 -16.46 -9.34 -19.68
C ALA A 115 -16.07 -9.58 -18.22
N LEU A 116 -16.06 -8.52 -17.41
CA LEU A 116 -15.81 -8.61 -15.97
C LEU A 116 -16.88 -9.46 -15.28
N LEU A 117 -18.16 -9.21 -15.57
CA LEU A 117 -19.27 -10.00 -15.02
C LEU A 117 -19.16 -11.48 -15.42
N ARG A 118 -18.79 -11.79 -16.68
CA ARG A 118 -18.57 -13.18 -17.11
C ARG A 118 -17.44 -13.86 -16.35
N ARG A 119 -16.32 -13.16 -16.13
CA ARG A 119 -15.19 -13.71 -15.35
C ARG A 119 -15.55 -13.95 -13.89
N LEU A 120 -16.28 -13.04 -13.26
CA LEU A 120 -16.79 -13.25 -11.90
C LEU A 120 -17.66 -14.50 -11.82
N ILE A 121 -18.56 -14.70 -12.78
CA ILE A 121 -19.39 -15.92 -12.85
C ILE A 121 -18.52 -17.17 -13.01
N GLN A 122 -17.49 -17.14 -13.87
CA GLN A 122 -16.56 -18.26 -14.04
C GLN A 122 -15.84 -18.60 -12.75
N VAL A 123 -15.27 -17.60 -12.07
CA VAL A 123 -14.59 -17.78 -10.77
C VAL A 123 -15.55 -18.36 -9.74
N SER A 124 -16.77 -17.81 -9.63
CA SER A 124 -17.78 -18.34 -8.70
C SER A 124 -18.13 -19.80 -9.00
N ASN A 125 -18.24 -20.19 -10.26
CA ASN A 125 -18.50 -21.58 -10.65
C ASN A 125 -17.32 -22.49 -10.31
N THR A 126 -16.08 -22.05 -10.55
CA THR A 126 -14.88 -22.82 -10.18
C THR A 126 -14.81 -23.05 -8.67
N VAL A 127 -15.04 -22.00 -7.85
CA VAL A 127 -15.06 -22.12 -6.40
C VAL A 127 -16.18 -23.05 -5.94
N ALA A 128 -17.39 -22.89 -6.49
CA ALA A 128 -18.52 -23.77 -6.18
C ALA A 128 -18.24 -25.24 -6.53
N SER A 129 -17.60 -25.52 -7.67
CA SER A 129 -17.19 -26.87 -8.06
C SER A 129 -16.20 -27.48 -7.07
N ARG A 130 -15.18 -26.73 -6.64
CA ARG A 130 -14.21 -27.22 -5.63
C ARG A 130 -14.85 -27.51 -4.29
N CYS A 131 -15.79 -26.65 -3.84
CA CYS A 131 -16.57 -26.90 -2.63
C CYS A 131 -17.41 -28.19 -2.73
N LEU A 132 -17.95 -28.51 -3.90
CA LEU A 132 -18.77 -29.70 -4.12
C LEU A 132 -17.94 -30.99 -4.25
N GLU A 133 -16.71 -30.89 -4.77
CA GLU A 133 -15.79 -32.02 -4.89
C GLU A 133 -15.27 -32.52 -3.53
N GLY A 134 -15.07 -31.61 -2.56
CA GLY A 134 -14.79 -31.95 -1.17
C GLY A 134 -13.45 -32.67 -0.93
N SER A 135 -12.50 -32.57 -1.85
CA SER A 135 -11.18 -33.22 -1.81
C SER A 135 -10.08 -32.37 -1.14
N GLU A 136 -10.38 -31.11 -0.83
CA GLU A 136 -9.45 -30.10 -0.30
C GLU A 136 -9.93 -29.58 1.06
N GLU A 137 -9.04 -29.07 1.90
CA GLU A 137 -9.40 -28.44 3.17
C GLU A 137 -10.13 -27.10 2.93
N ALA A 138 -11.05 -26.73 3.83
CA ALA A 138 -11.87 -25.52 3.65
C ALA A 138 -11.04 -24.22 3.63
N GLU A 139 -9.93 -24.17 4.38
CA GLU A 139 -9.01 -23.02 4.38
C GLU A 139 -8.30 -22.88 3.02
N ASP A 140 -7.83 -23.97 2.42
CA ASP A 140 -7.18 -23.95 1.09
C ASP A 140 -8.15 -23.47 0.00
N ILE A 141 -9.42 -23.89 0.06
CA ILE A 141 -10.46 -23.45 -0.88
C ILE A 141 -10.73 -21.95 -0.71
N LEU A 142 -10.77 -21.46 0.53
CA LEU A 142 -10.98 -20.05 0.83
C LEU A 142 -9.84 -19.17 0.31
N ASP A 143 -8.60 -19.56 0.56
CA ASP A 143 -7.40 -18.86 0.08
C ASP A 143 -7.34 -18.83 -1.46
N ALA A 144 -7.67 -19.96 -2.10
CA ALA A 144 -7.72 -20.03 -3.56
C ALA A 144 -8.85 -19.16 -4.15
N ALA A 145 -10.00 -19.11 -3.48
CA ALA A 145 -11.11 -18.24 -3.88
C ALA A 145 -10.73 -16.76 -3.77
N GLU A 146 -10.05 -16.36 -2.69
CA GLU A 146 -9.56 -14.99 -2.50
C GLU A 146 -8.58 -14.62 -3.62
N SER A 147 -7.61 -15.48 -3.91
CA SER A 147 -6.64 -15.29 -4.99
C SER A 147 -7.30 -15.16 -6.37
N LEU A 148 -8.26 -16.02 -6.70
CA LEU A 148 -8.99 -15.98 -7.97
C LEU A 148 -9.83 -14.70 -8.11
N ILE A 149 -10.54 -14.29 -7.07
CA ILE A 149 -11.33 -13.04 -7.08
C ILE A 149 -10.41 -11.83 -7.21
N LEU A 150 -9.28 -11.82 -6.51
CA LEU A 150 -8.28 -10.74 -6.61
C LEU A 150 -7.69 -10.62 -8.03
N SER A 151 -7.41 -11.74 -8.70
CA SER A 151 -6.89 -11.73 -10.08
C SER A 151 -7.85 -11.08 -11.09
N VAL A 152 -9.16 -11.13 -10.82
CA VAL A 152 -10.19 -10.45 -11.63
C VAL A 152 -10.15 -8.93 -11.43
N GLY A 153 -9.76 -8.47 -10.23
CA GLY A 153 -9.59 -7.05 -9.90
C GLY A 153 -8.27 -6.45 -10.39
N GLU A 154 -7.17 -7.22 -10.42
CA GLU A 154 -5.83 -6.75 -10.80
C GLU A 154 -5.69 -6.37 -12.28
N GLN A 155 -6.57 -6.84 -13.17
CA GLN A 155 -6.57 -6.40 -14.58
C GLN A 155 -6.88 -4.91 -14.77
N ARG A 156 -7.30 -4.18 -13.72
CA ARG A 156 -7.47 -2.72 -13.75
C ARG A 156 -6.15 -1.95 -13.66
N VAL A 157 -5.02 -2.57 -13.30
CA VAL A 157 -3.77 -1.85 -13.04
C VAL A 157 -2.59 -2.57 -13.69
N ARG A 158 -2.52 -2.55 -15.02
CA ARG A 158 -1.22 -2.37 -15.67
C ARG A 158 -1.02 -0.89 -15.86
N ALA A 159 -0.45 -0.22 -14.86
CA ALA A 159 0.17 1.07 -15.08
C ALA A 159 1.26 0.87 -16.13
N GLY A 160 0.96 1.19 -17.39
CA GLY A 160 1.95 1.23 -18.46
C GLY A 160 2.92 2.39 -18.27
N PHE A 161 3.81 2.59 -19.24
CA PHE A 161 4.64 3.79 -19.25
C PHE A 161 3.74 5.02 -19.44
N LEU A 162 3.77 5.94 -18.48
CA LEU A 162 3.14 7.25 -18.61
C LEU A 162 4.10 8.20 -19.34
N HIS A 163 3.58 9.02 -20.26
CA HIS A 163 4.39 10.03 -20.92
C HIS A 163 4.82 11.11 -19.91
N PHE A 164 6.07 11.59 -19.97
CA PHE A 164 6.61 12.57 -19.00
C PHE A 164 5.69 13.79 -18.80
N ARG A 165 5.05 14.27 -19.87
CA ARG A 165 4.10 15.40 -19.83
C ARG A 165 2.88 15.16 -18.92
N GLU A 166 2.40 13.92 -18.83
CA GLU A 166 1.26 13.55 -17.97
C GLU A 166 1.69 13.52 -16.51
N ILE A 167 2.85 12.92 -16.22
CA ILE A 167 3.49 12.92 -14.89
C ILE A 167 3.78 14.36 -14.45
N PHE A 168 4.28 15.20 -15.35
CA PHE A 168 4.65 16.58 -15.06
C PHE A 168 3.44 17.43 -14.70
N ARG A 169 2.31 17.26 -15.40
CA ARG A 169 1.05 17.98 -15.11
C ARG A 169 0.46 17.61 -13.74
N SER A 170 0.49 16.33 -13.37
CA SER A 170 0.00 15.90 -12.05
C SER A 170 0.95 16.30 -10.92
N SER A 171 2.26 16.34 -11.18
CA SER A 171 3.26 16.70 -10.16
C SER A 171 3.28 18.20 -9.84
N PHE A 172 3.03 19.08 -10.81
CA PHE A 172 3.07 20.53 -10.59
C PHE A 172 1.91 21.04 -9.73
N GLN A 173 0.70 20.46 -9.86
CA GLN A 173 -0.43 20.79 -9.00
C GLN A 173 -0.11 20.57 -7.51
N SER A 174 0.72 19.58 -7.20
CA SER A 174 1.17 19.28 -5.83
C SER A 174 2.23 20.26 -5.33
N ILE A 175 3.07 20.82 -6.21
CA ILE A 175 4.11 21.80 -5.84
C ILE A 175 3.48 23.17 -5.58
N ASP A 176 2.54 23.61 -6.42
CA ASP A 176 1.82 24.87 -6.22
C ASP A 176 1.04 24.84 -4.89
N ALA A 177 0.43 23.69 -4.56
CA ALA A 177 -0.27 23.50 -3.29
C ALA A 177 0.64 23.58 -2.05
N LEU A 178 1.94 23.30 -2.17
CA LEU A 178 2.90 23.45 -1.07
C LEU A 178 3.30 24.91 -0.88
N HIS A 179 3.51 25.64 -1.98
CA HIS A 179 3.83 27.06 -1.96
C HIS A 179 2.67 27.88 -1.37
N ASP A 180 1.42 27.56 -1.78
CA ASP A 180 0.22 28.28 -1.33
C ASP A 180 -0.14 28.01 0.15
N ARG A 181 0.31 26.89 0.72
CA ARG A 181 0.01 26.52 2.12
C ARG A 181 1.03 27.03 3.13
N GLY A 182 2.14 27.62 2.69
CA GLY A 182 3.22 28.11 3.58
C GLY A 182 3.81 27.01 4.48
N LYS A 183 3.60 25.72 4.16
CA LYS A 183 4.05 24.60 5.00
C LYS A 183 5.50 24.26 4.67
N ARG A 184 6.35 24.19 5.70
CA ARG A 184 7.75 23.75 5.59
C ARG A 184 7.91 22.25 5.35
N VAL A 185 6.88 21.45 5.69
CA VAL A 185 6.88 19.99 5.67
C VAL A 185 5.90 19.47 4.62
N THR A 186 6.37 18.60 3.72
CA THR A 186 5.58 18.08 2.59
C THR A 186 4.86 16.77 2.90
N GLY A 187 5.45 15.96 3.77
CA GLY A 187 4.90 14.70 4.25
C GLY A 187 4.13 14.85 5.56
N LEU A 188 3.83 13.72 6.18
CA LEU A 188 3.23 13.65 7.51
C LEU A 188 4.24 14.10 8.57
N GLU A 189 3.94 15.13 9.35
CA GLU A 189 4.83 15.62 10.41
C GLU A 189 4.97 14.55 11.52
N THR A 190 6.17 14.40 12.07
CA THR A 190 6.47 13.48 13.17
C THR A 190 6.24 14.12 14.54
N GLY A 191 6.24 15.46 14.60
CA GLY A 191 6.18 16.24 15.84
C GLY A 191 7.57 16.55 16.42
N PHE A 192 8.62 16.05 15.78
CA PHE A 192 10.00 16.34 16.12
C PHE A 192 10.58 17.31 15.09
N ARG A 193 10.78 18.57 15.47
CA ARG A 193 11.11 19.67 14.54
C ARG A 193 12.32 19.37 13.67
N LYS A 194 13.45 19.01 14.29
CA LYS A 194 14.69 18.67 13.58
C LYS A 194 14.52 17.45 12.66
N LEU A 195 13.72 16.47 13.07
CA LEU A 195 13.45 15.31 12.22
C LEU A 195 12.58 15.71 11.01
N ASP A 196 11.56 16.52 11.23
CA ASP A 196 10.67 17.01 10.18
C ASP A 196 11.41 17.95 9.21
N GLU A 197 12.36 18.75 9.69
CA GLU A 197 13.24 19.56 8.84
C GLU A 197 14.16 18.70 7.96
N MET A 198 14.77 17.66 8.54
CA MET A 198 15.67 16.76 7.80
C MET A 198 14.94 15.87 6.80
N THR A 199 13.74 15.40 7.15
CA THR A 199 12.97 14.42 6.36
C THR A 199 11.92 15.05 5.46
N ARG A 200 11.55 16.32 5.74
CA ARG A 200 10.34 16.98 5.23
C ARG A 200 9.07 16.19 5.58
N GLY A 201 9.09 15.51 6.73
CA GLY A 201 8.03 14.63 7.20
C GLY A 201 8.08 13.24 6.54
N LEU A 202 7.23 12.34 7.02
CA LEU A 202 7.12 10.99 6.48
C LEU A 202 6.35 11.03 5.16
N GLN A 203 7.02 10.66 4.07
CA GLN A 203 6.42 10.76 2.74
C GLN A 203 5.47 9.59 2.47
N PRO A 204 4.37 9.81 1.74
CA PRO A 204 3.53 8.75 1.21
C PRO A 204 4.35 7.75 0.39
N SER A 205 3.96 6.47 0.43
CA SER A 205 4.64 5.38 -0.27
C SER A 205 6.04 5.00 0.24
N ASP A 206 6.58 5.67 1.24
CA ASP A 206 7.89 5.35 1.81
C ASP A 206 7.79 4.25 2.88
N LEU A 207 8.80 3.37 2.89
CA LEU A 207 9.09 2.42 3.96
C LEU A 207 10.18 3.04 4.85
N ILE A 208 9.79 3.33 6.08
CA ILE A 208 10.63 3.92 7.12
C ILE A 208 11.00 2.83 8.12
N ILE A 209 12.29 2.56 8.28
CA ILE A 209 12.80 1.61 9.27
C ILE A 209 13.29 2.37 10.49
N ILE A 210 12.71 2.06 11.65
CA ILE A 210 13.17 2.57 12.95
C ILE A 210 13.78 1.39 13.70
N ALA A 211 15.07 1.45 13.94
CA ALA A 211 15.78 0.33 14.55
C ALA A 211 16.57 0.71 15.79
N ALA A 212 16.55 -0.17 16.79
CA ALA A 212 17.32 0.03 18.01
C ALA A 212 17.63 -1.28 18.73
N ARG A 213 18.55 -1.22 19.69
CA ARG A 213 18.69 -2.29 20.69
C ARG A 213 17.49 -2.29 21.65
N PRO A 214 17.21 -3.42 22.34
CA PRO A 214 16.23 -3.45 23.41
C PRO A 214 16.43 -2.31 24.41
N SER A 215 15.33 -1.81 24.99
CA SER A 215 15.32 -0.74 25.99
C SER A 215 15.76 0.66 25.52
N MET A 216 16.13 0.84 24.24
CA MET A 216 16.50 2.14 23.68
C MET A 216 15.30 3.06 23.41
N GLY A 217 14.06 2.55 23.46
CA GLY A 217 12.85 3.35 23.26
C GLY A 217 12.20 3.25 21.88
N LYS A 218 12.51 2.21 21.09
CA LYS A 218 11.95 1.99 19.73
C LYS A 218 10.43 2.13 19.64
N THR A 219 9.71 1.45 20.53
CA THR A 219 8.25 1.50 20.58
C THR A 219 7.75 2.87 21.04
N SER A 220 8.39 3.47 22.06
CA SER A 220 8.03 4.81 22.53
C SER A 220 8.13 5.85 21.42
N PHE A 221 9.21 5.82 20.65
CA PHE A 221 9.42 6.74 19.55
C PHE A 221 8.36 6.57 18.46
N ALA A 222 8.07 5.33 18.04
CA ALA A 222 7.01 5.05 17.08
C ALA A 222 5.62 5.48 17.58
N LEU A 223 5.31 5.25 18.86
CA LEU A 223 4.06 5.69 19.47
C LEU A 223 3.96 7.21 19.55
N ASN A 224 5.05 7.94 19.82
CA ASN A 224 5.01 9.40 19.85
C ASN A 224 4.72 9.99 18.46
N ILE A 225 5.28 9.41 17.40
CA ILE A 225 4.93 9.76 16.01
C ILE A 225 3.43 9.48 15.76
N ALA A 226 2.94 8.31 16.19
CA ALA A 226 1.52 7.95 16.06
C ALA A 226 0.59 8.95 16.78
N GLN A 227 0.95 9.34 18.00
CA GLN A 227 0.21 10.32 18.79
C GLN A 227 0.15 11.66 18.11
N HIS A 228 1.30 12.16 17.62
CA HIS A 228 1.34 13.44 16.93
C HIS A 228 0.48 13.41 15.66
N ALA A 229 0.62 12.39 14.83
CA ALA A 229 -0.17 12.21 13.61
C ALA A 229 -1.69 12.14 13.89
N ALA A 230 -2.10 11.37 14.91
CA ALA A 230 -3.51 11.15 15.20
C ALA A 230 -4.16 12.31 16.00
N ILE A 231 -3.45 12.89 16.97
CA ILE A 231 -4.00 13.91 17.86
C ILE A 231 -3.91 15.30 17.21
N GLN A 232 -2.74 15.67 16.69
CA GLN A 232 -2.48 17.02 16.17
C GLN A 232 -2.89 17.15 14.71
N GLN A 233 -2.51 16.19 13.87
CA GLN A 233 -2.83 16.23 12.43
C GLN A 233 -4.14 15.53 12.06
N LYS A 234 -4.81 14.88 13.02
CA LYS A 234 -6.08 14.16 12.85
C LYS A 234 -6.05 13.12 11.72
N GLN A 235 -4.87 12.53 11.48
CA GLN A 235 -4.70 11.50 10.46
C GLN A 235 -4.97 10.11 11.04
N PRO A 236 -5.74 9.25 10.36
CA PRO A 236 -5.94 7.87 10.80
C PRO A 236 -4.62 7.08 10.84
N VAL A 237 -4.34 6.44 11.99
CA VAL A 237 -3.12 5.66 12.21
C VAL A 237 -3.47 4.21 12.49
N GLY A 238 -2.95 3.29 11.66
CA GLY A 238 -3.01 1.85 11.92
C GLY A 238 -1.74 1.36 12.61
N LEU A 239 -1.88 0.61 13.70
CA LEU A 239 -0.76 0.07 14.46
C LEU A 239 -0.91 -1.44 14.65
N PHE A 240 0.05 -2.20 14.12
CA PHE A 240 0.20 -3.63 14.38
C PHE A 240 1.26 -3.85 15.45
N SER A 241 0.84 -4.36 16.61
CA SER A 241 1.74 -4.69 17.72
C SER A 241 1.90 -6.19 17.84
N LEU A 242 3.05 -6.70 17.45
CA LEU A 242 3.35 -8.12 17.46
C LEU A 242 4.07 -8.53 18.76
N GLU A 243 4.65 -7.56 19.48
CA GLU A 243 5.38 -7.78 20.74
C GLU A 243 4.51 -7.50 21.99
N MET A 244 3.64 -6.48 21.94
CA MET A 244 2.93 -5.97 23.11
C MET A 244 1.40 -6.09 22.95
N SER A 245 0.69 -6.28 24.06
CA SER A 245 -0.78 -6.23 24.04
C SER A 245 -1.29 -4.81 23.82
N ARG A 246 -2.51 -4.70 23.28
CA ARG A 246 -3.20 -3.43 23.09
C ARG A 246 -3.32 -2.61 24.38
N GLU A 247 -3.57 -3.26 25.53
CA GLU A 247 -3.70 -2.58 26.82
C GLU A 247 -2.37 -1.95 27.26
N ALA A 248 -1.26 -2.66 27.05
CA ALA A 248 0.07 -2.15 27.39
C ALA A 248 0.46 -0.94 26.53
N LEU A 249 0.06 -0.94 25.25
CA LEU A 249 0.26 0.21 24.37
C LEU A 249 -0.62 1.40 24.74
N VAL A 250 -1.91 1.18 25.01
CA VAL A 250 -2.83 2.23 25.45
C VAL A 250 -2.32 2.89 26.73
N LEU A 251 -1.82 2.11 27.69
CA LEU A 251 -1.24 2.67 28.91
C LEU A 251 -0.03 3.57 28.60
N ARG A 252 0.86 3.17 27.70
CA ARG A 252 2.01 3.98 27.29
C ARG A 252 1.59 5.27 26.59
N LEU A 253 0.64 5.18 25.66
CA LEU A 253 0.06 6.36 25.00
C LEU A 253 -0.50 7.33 26.04
N LEU A 254 -1.26 6.81 26.99
CA LEU A 254 -1.89 7.62 28.03
C LEU A 254 -0.86 8.26 28.98
N CYS A 255 0.17 7.52 29.40
CA CYS A 255 1.25 8.05 30.25
C CYS A 255 2.03 9.17 29.54
N SER A 256 2.35 8.95 28.27
CA SER A 256 3.05 9.91 27.40
C SER A 256 2.23 11.20 27.25
N GLU A 257 0.95 11.07 26.93
CA GLU A 257 0.05 12.21 26.69
C GLU A 257 -0.31 12.97 27.99
N ALA A 258 -0.47 12.27 29.11
CA ALA A 258 -0.80 12.87 30.40
C ALA A 258 0.43 13.42 31.14
N ARG A 259 1.64 13.07 30.70
CA ARG A 259 2.90 13.29 31.41
C ARG A 259 2.84 12.77 32.86
N VAL A 260 2.35 11.54 33.00
CA VAL A 260 2.22 10.85 34.29
C VAL A 260 3.17 9.67 34.33
N ASP A 261 3.83 9.50 35.47
CA ASP A 261 4.81 8.45 35.69
C ASP A 261 4.13 7.06 35.59
N SER A 262 4.60 6.26 34.65
CA SER A 262 4.06 4.92 34.40
C SER A 262 4.16 3.99 35.62
N HIS A 263 5.22 4.12 36.44
CA HIS A 263 5.37 3.31 37.65
C HIS A 263 4.34 3.70 38.71
N LYS A 264 4.00 4.99 38.86
CA LYS A 264 2.99 5.43 39.81
C LYS A 264 1.61 4.86 39.49
N LEU A 265 1.29 4.76 38.19
CA LEU A 265 0.02 4.18 37.73
C LEU A 265 -0.04 2.68 37.98
N GLN A 266 1.02 1.95 37.64
CA GLN A 266 1.09 0.50 37.84
C GLN A 266 1.09 0.10 39.32
N SER A 267 1.65 0.95 40.18
CA SER A 267 1.71 0.71 41.63
C SER A 267 0.50 1.24 42.41
N GLY A 268 -0.45 1.91 41.74
CA GLY A 268 -1.66 2.43 42.37
C GLY A 268 -1.48 3.70 43.21
N PHE A 269 -0.31 4.35 43.15
CA PHE A 269 0.02 5.56 43.93
C PHE A 269 -0.21 6.88 43.15
N ALA A 270 -1.00 6.86 42.08
CA ALA A 270 -1.33 8.06 41.32
C ALA A 270 -2.15 9.06 42.16
N SER A 271 -1.69 10.31 42.19
CA SER A 271 -2.38 11.39 42.92
C SER A 271 -3.69 11.80 42.24
N ARG A 272 -4.58 12.52 42.94
CA ARG A 272 -5.80 13.07 42.32
C ARG A 272 -5.50 13.96 41.11
N GLU A 273 -4.39 14.68 41.14
CA GLU A 273 -3.94 15.51 40.02
C GLU A 273 -3.47 14.67 38.83
N ASP A 274 -2.73 13.57 39.09
CA ASP A 274 -2.36 12.61 38.04
C ASP A 274 -3.62 12.05 37.37
N TRP A 275 -4.64 11.65 38.15
CA TRP A 275 -5.92 11.18 37.61
C TRP A 275 -6.64 12.24 36.77
N ALA A 276 -6.60 13.51 37.17
CA ALA A 276 -7.19 14.60 36.38
C ALA A 276 -6.47 14.79 35.03
N ARG A 277 -5.12 14.76 35.03
CA ARG A 277 -4.33 14.82 33.79
C ARG A 277 -4.60 13.62 32.88
N MET A 278 -4.72 12.43 33.45
CA MET A 278 -5.05 11.19 32.74
C MET A 278 -6.44 11.26 32.10
N ALA A 279 -7.44 11.78 32.80
CA ALA A 279 -8.79 11.94 32.25
C ALA A 279 -8.80 12.87 31.03
N GLY A 280 -8.07 13.98 31.09
CA GLY A 280 -7.92 14.90 29.96
C GLY A 280 -7.18 14.27 28.77
N ALA A 281 -6.13 13.50 29.02
CA ALA A 281 -5.40 12.76 27.99
C ALA A 281 -6.26 11.67 27.33
N LEU A 282 -7.06 10.95 28.14
CA LEU A 282 -7.98 9.92 27.64
C LEU A 282 -9.03 10.52 26.72
N ALA A 283 -9.59 11.69 27.04
CA ALA A 283 -10.54 12.37 26.18
C ALA A 283 -9.94 12.68 24.79
N ARG A 284 -8.71 13.20 24.75
CA ARG A 284 -8.01 13.47 23.47
C ARG A 284 -7.70 12.19 22.69
N LEU A 285 -7.28 11.13 23.38
CA LEU A 285 -6.98 9.85 22.75
C LEU A 285 -8.24 9.13 22.24
N ALA A 286 -9.38 9.26 22.93
CA ALA A 286 -10.64 8.67 22.52
C ALA A 286 -11.19 9.27 21.22
N GLU A 287 -10.89 10.55 20.96
CA GLU A 287 -11.23 11.22 19.69
C GLU A 287 -10.18 11.01 18.59
N ALA A 288 -9.00 10.49 18.92
CA ALA A 288 -7.92 10.31 17.96
C ALA A 288 -8.17 9.04 17.12
N PRO A 289 -8.02 9.09 15.78
CA PRO A 289 -8.26 7.95 14.90
C PRO A 289 -7.09 6.95 14.93
N ILE A 290 -6.86 6.31 16.08
CA ILE A 290 -5.81 5.29 16.29
C ILE A 290 -6.46 3.90 16.33
N PHE A 291 -6.02 3.00 15.46
CA PHE A 291 -6.52 1.64 15.34
C PHE A 291 -5.40 0.65 15.67
N ILE A 292 -5.60 -0.19 16.68
CA ILE A 292 -4.57 -1.11 17.19
C ILE A 292 -4.99 -2.55 16.93
N ASP A 293 -4.07 -3.34 16.39
CA ASP A 293 -4.17 -4.78 16.24
C ASP A 293 -2.96 -5.45 16.90
N ASP A 294 -3.21 -6.26 17.94
CA ASP A 294 -2.18 -6.96 18.71
C ASP A 294 -2.13 -8.47 18.39
N THR A 295 -2.65 -8.88 17.22
CA THR A 295 -2.59 -10.28 16.79
C THR A 295 -1.11 -10.70 16.62
N PRO A 296 -0.63 -11.73 17.34
CA PRO A 296 0.76 -12.16 17.22
C PRO A 296 0.98 -12.90 15.89
N GLY A 297 2.22 -12.85 15.38
CA GLY A 297 2.63 -13.71 14.26
C GLY A 297 1.98 -13.37 12.91
N LEU A 298 1.44 -12.18 12.72
CA LEU A 298 0.79 -11.79 11.46
C LEU A 298 1.74 -11.89 10.26
N SER A 299 1.24 -12.45 9.18
CA SER A 299 1.89 -12.44 7.87
C SER A 299 1.70 -11.10 7.17
N VAL A 300 2.53 -10.81 6.17
CA VAL A 300 2.39 -9.59 5.35
C VAL A 300 1.02 -9.53 4.66
N THR A 301 0.47 -10.67 4.27
CA THR A 301 -0.83 -10.75 3.58
C THR A 301 -1.96 -10.33 4.50
N GLU A 302 -1.94 -10.80 5.76
CA GLU A 302 -2.95 -10.42 6.76
C GLU A 302 -2.82 -8.94 7.13
N VAL A 303 -1.60 -8.44 7.32
CA VAL A 303 -1.34 -7.01 7.53
C VAL A 303 -1.89 -6.19 6.36
N ARG A 304 -1.65 -6.63 5.11
CA ARG A 304 -2.18 -5.99 3.91
C ARG A 304 -3.71 -5.98 3.88
N ALA A 305 -4.36 -7.11 4.12
CA ALA A 305 -5.82 -7.22 4.10
C ALA A 305 -6.46 -6.30 5.15
N LYS A 306 -5.94 -6.31 6.38
CA LYS A 306 -6.40 -5.46 7.48
C LYS A 306 -6.16 -3.98 7.20
N ALA A 307 -4.98 -3.61 6.67
CA ALA A 307 -4.66 -2.23 6.32
C ALA A 307 -5.52 -1.68 5.16
N ARG A 308 -5.80 -2.50 4.14
CA ARG A 308 -6.75 -2.13 3.06
C ARG A 308 -8.15 -1.87 3.59
N ARG A 309 -8.66 -2.76 4.45
CA ARG A 309 -9.96 -2.57 5.09
C ARG A 309 -10.01 -1.27 5.88
N LEU A 310 -8.98 -1.01 6.70
CA LEU A 310 -8.87 0.22 7.46
C LEU A 310 -8.87 1.46 6.55
N GLN A 311 -8.08 1.45 5.47
CA GLN A 311 -8.03 2.54 4.50
C GLN A 311 -9.40 2.76 3.82
N ALA A 312 -10.12 1.70 3.48
CA ALA A 312 -11.43 1.81 2.83
C ALA A 312 -12.52 2.35 3.78
N GLU A 313 -12.49 1.95 5.05
CA GLU A 313 -13.52 2.31 6.04
C GLU A 313 -13.28 3.69 6.66
N HIS A 314 -12.02 4.03 6.96
CA HIS A 314 -11.67 5.20 7.77
C HIS A 314 -10.64 6.13 7.10
N GLY A 315 -10.07 5.74 5.95
CA GLY A 315 -8.84 6.32 5.45
C GLY A 315 -7.62 5.81 6.22
N LEU A 316 -6.43 6.12 5.72
CA LEU A 316 -5.18 5.77 6.39
C LEU A 316 -4.12 6.82 6.06
N GLY A 317 -3.52 7.42 7.09
CA GLY A 317 -2.45 8.42 6.95
C GLY A 317 -1.09 7.92 7.42
N LEU A 318 -1.05 6.89 8.27
CA LEU A 318 0.19 6.27 8.76
C LEU A 318 -0.06 4.81 9.12
N LEU A 319 0.89 3.93 8.78
CA LEU A 319 0.88 2.55 9.21
C LEU A 319 2.15 2.22 10.00
N ILE A 320 2.00 1.59 11.17
CA ILE A 320 3.12 1.19 12.04
C ILE A 320 3.08 -0.32 12.28
N VAL A 321 4.23 -0.98 12.18
CA VAL A 321 4.41 -2.40 12.52
C VAL A 321 5.52 -2.54 13.58
N ASP A 322 5.17 -2.95 14.80
CA ASP A 322 6.10 -3.13 15.94
C ASP A 322 6.14 -4.59 16.43
N TYR A 323 7.15 -5.41 16.09
CA TYR A 323 8.26 -5.15 15.17
C TYR A 323 8.35 -6.23 14.09
N MET A 324 8.92 -5.87 12.95
CA MET A 324 8.85 -6.65 11.70
C MET A 324 9.36 -8.09 11.81
N GLN A 325 10.33 -8.36 12.69
CA GLN A 325 10.87 -9.71 12.89
C GLN A 325 9.96 -10.64 13.70
N LEU A 326 8.77 -10.22 14.13
CA LEU A 326 7.76 -11.12 14.70
C LEU A 326 6.69 -11.53 13.69
N MET A 327 6.78 -11.03 12.46
CA MET A 327 5.91 -11.46 11.37
C MET A 327 6.25 -12.87 10.93
N SER A 328 5.22 -13.61 10.51
CA SER A 328 5.38 -14.95 9.93
C SER A 328 5.59 -14.87 8.41
N GLY A 329 6.59 -15.59 7.93
CA GLY A 329 6.77 -15.90 6.52
C GLY A 329 5.89 -17.08 6.09
N ARG A 330 5.51 -17.09 4.80
CA ARG A 330 4.79 -18.24 4.22
C ARG A 330 5.74 -19.44 4.09
N GLY A 331 5.37 -20.56 4.70
CA GLY A 331 6.01 -21.88 4.55
C GLY A 331 7.13 -22.19 5.54
N LYS A 332 7.55 -23.46 5.60
CA LYS A 332 8.80 -23.89 6.28
C LYS A 332 9.99 -23.38 5.48
N VAL A 333 10.35 -22.11 5.66
CA VAL A 333 11.56 -21.55 5.06
C VAL A 333 12.75 -21.89 5.97
N GLU A 334 13.72 -22.64 5.48
CA GLU A 334 14.93 -23.02 6.25
C GLU A 334 15.85 -21.81 6.54
N ASN A 335 15.66 -20.68 5.84
CA ASN A 335 16.54 -19.51 5.93
C ASN A 335 15.78 -18.23 6.31
N ARG A 336 15.93 -17.83 7.58
CA ARG A 336 15.34 -16.61 8.17
C ARG A 336 15.64 -15.34 7.37
N THR A 337 16.82 -15.26 6.75
CA THR A 337 17.24 -14.10 5.94
C THR A 337 16.32 -13.86 4.75
N GLN A 338 15.91 -14.94 4.07
CA GLN A 338 15.01 -14.86 2.91
C GLN A 338 13.60 -14.47 3.33
N GLU A 339 13.18 -14.93 4.51
CA GLU A 339 11.89 -14.59 5.11
C GLU A 339 11.80 -13.09 5.39
N ILE A 340 12.79 -12.52 6.09
CA ILE A 340 12.85 -11.09 6.38
C ILE A 340 12.94 -10.26 5.08
N SER A 341 13.68 -10.75 4.08
CA SER A 341 13.75 -10.14 2.75
C SER A 341 12.41 -10.12 2.02
N ALA A 342 11.57 -11.16 2.19
CA ALA A 342 10.22 -11.18 1.65
C ALA A 342 9.29 -10.24 2.41
N ILE A 343 9.42 -10.19 3.75
CA ILE A 343 8.65 -9.27 4.61
C ILE A 343 8.93 -7.83 4.22
N SER A 344 10.20 -7.43 4.15
CA SER A 344 10.63 -6.08 3.78
C SER A 344 10.07 -5.64 2.42
N ARG A 345 10.23 -6.45 1.37
CA ARG A 345 9.68 -6.16 0.04
C ARG A 345 8.16 -6.07 0.07
N GLY A 346 7.51 -6.94 0.83
CA GLY A 346 6.06 -6.96 0.99
C GLY A 346 5.52 -5.70 1.67
N LEU A 347 6.21 -5.21 2.72
CA LEU A 347 5.89 -3.95 3.38
C LEU A 347 6.14 -2.73 2.49
N LYS A 348 7.24 -2.69 1.72
CA LYS A 348 7.47 -1.62 0.75
C LYS A 348 6.40 -1.61 -0.34
N GLY A 349 6.00 -2.78 -0.82
CA GLY A 349 4.87 -2.93 -1.74
C GLY A 349 3.57 -2.39 -1.16
N LEU A 350 3.29 -2.72 0.11
CA LEU A 350 2.10 -2.23 0.83
C LEU A 350 2.09 -0.71 0.98
N ALA A 351 3.22 -0.10 1.37
CA ALA A 351 3.34 1.36 1.50
C ALA A 351 2.98 2.07 0.20
N LYS A 352 3.55 1.59 -0.93
CA LYS A 352 3.27 2.10 -2.29
C LYS A 352 1.82 1.91 -2.71
N GLU A 353 1.26 0.74 -2.43
CA GLU A 353 -0.10 0.38 -2.80
C GLU A 353 -1.13 1.26 -2.10
N LEU A 354 -0.98 1.44 -0.79
CA LEU A 354 -1.87 2.28 0.01
C LEU A 354 -1.55 3.78 -0.14
N ASN A 355 -0.40 4.12 -0.72
CA ASN A 355 0.12 5.49 -0.78
C ASN A 355 0.17 6.16 0.61
N VAL A 356 0.73 5.46 1.60
CA VAL A 356 0.90 5.95 2.98
C VAL A 356 2.33 5.72 3.46
N PRO A 357 2.87 6.56 4.36
CA PRO A 357 4.11 6.23 5.06
C PRO A 357 3.91 4.96 5.91
N LEU A 358 4.84 4.02 5.81
CA LEU A 358 4.86 2.80 6.61
C LEU A 358 6.11 2.76 7.48
N VAL A 359 5.92 2.83 8.79
CA VAL A 359 6.98 2.71 9.79
C VAL A 359 7.08 1.26 10.26
N ALA A 360 8.16 0.59 9.93
CA ALA A 360 8.47 -0.74 10.45
C ALA A 360 9.55 -0.63 11.53
N VAL A 361 9.17 -0.98 12.76
CA VAL A 361 10.13 -1.08 13.86
C VAL A 361 10.94 -2.35 13.67
N SER A 362 12.24 -2.27 13.94
CA SER A 362 13.19 -3.36 13.75
C SER A 362 14.15 -3.47 14.94
N GLN A 363 14.50 -4.69 15.31
CA GLN A 363 15.49 -4.93 16.36
C GLN A 363 16.89 -5.19 15.78
N LEU A 364 17.90 -4.58 16.39
CA LEU A 364 19.31 -4.76 16.00
C LEU A 364 19.92 -6.04 16.58
N ASN A 365 20.93 -6.57 15.89
CA ASN A 365 21.81 -7.61 16.44
C ASN A 365 22.64 -7.07 17.63
N ARG A 366 23.47 -7.92 18.27
CA ARG A 366 24.29 -7.51 19.42
C ARG A 366 25.61 -6.83 19.02
N ALA A 367 25.97 -6.83 17.74
CA ALA A 367 27.26 -6.33 17.24
C ALA A 367 27.58 -4.86 17.56
N PRO A 368 26.60 -3.93 17.65
CA PRO A 368 26.88 -2.56 18.11
C PRO A 368 27.55 -2.50 19.49
N GLU A 369 27.19 -3.41 20.42
CA GLU A 369 27.69 -3.40 21.80
C GLU A 369 29.22 -3.60 21.84
N GLU A 370 29.77 -4.37 20.91
CA GLU A 370 31.21 -4.62 20.78
C GLU A 370 31.96 -3.41 20.21
N ARG A 371 31.28 -2.51 19.50
CA ARG A 371 31.88 -1.34 18.81
C ARG A 371 31.58 -0.01 19.50
N GLY A 372 31.30 -0.03 20.80
CA GLY A 372 31.00 1.17 21.58
C GLY A 372 29.54 1.62 21.50
N GLY A 373 28.65 0.78 20.98
CA GLY A 373 27.19 0.91 21.10
C GLY A 373 26.49 1.62 19.94
N ARG A 374 27.19 2.43 19.15
CA ARG A 374 26.57 3.16 18.03
C ARG A 374 26.22 2.22 16.86
N PRO A 375 24.94 2.17 16.45
CA PRO A 375 24.47 1.29 15.39
C PRO A 375 24.80 1.81 14.00
N ARG A 376 24.89 0.89 13.02
CA ARG A 376 25.10 1.18 11.59
C ARG A 376 24.20 0.28 10.75
N LEU A 377 24.11 0.54 9.44
CA LEU A 377 23.27 -0.26 8.52
C LEU A 377 23.54 -1.77 8.57
N SER A 378 24.80 -2.17 8.74
CA SER A 378 25.21 -3.58 8.88
C SER A 378 24.60 -4.29 10.11
N ASP A 379 24.05 -3.55 11.08
CA ASP A 379 23.51 -4.06 12.33
C ASP A 379 22.02 -4.40 12.28
N LEU A 380 21.34 -3.94 11.23
CA LEU A 380 20.02 -4.46 10.89
C LEU A 380 20.18 -5.97 10.71
N ARG A 381 19.52 -6.75 11.56
CA ARG A 381 19.66 -8.21 11.53
C ARG A 381 19.28 -8.70 10.13
N GLU A 382 20.14 -9.52 9.51
CA GLU A 382 19.88 -10.11 8.18
C GLU A 382 19.74 -9.02 7.07
N SER A 383 20.60 -8.00 7.18
CA SER A 383 20.52 -6.60 6.70
C SER A 383 20.35 -6.32 5.22
N GLY A 384 20.82 -7.17 4.30
CA GLY A 384 21.04 -6.75 2.91
C GLY A 384 19.79 -6.22 2.22
N GLN A 385 18.65 -6.89 2.38
CA GLN A 385 17.42 -6.52 1.68
C GLN A 385 16.65 -5.39 2.38
N ILE A 386 16.63 -5.38 3.72
CA ILE A 386 15.94 -4.32 4.48
C ILE A 386 16.54 -2.95 4.12
N GLU A 387 17.88 -2.89 4.10
CA GLU A 387 18.58 -1.68 3.70
C GLU A 387 18.17 -1.24 2.30
N GLN A 388 18.11 -2.15 1.32
CA GLN A 388 17.78 -1.81 -0.07
C GLN A 388 16.35 -1.29 -0.22
N ASP A 389 15.38 -1.96 0.40
CA ASP A 389 13.96 -1.66 0.23
C ASP A 389 13.52 -0.39 0.95
N ALA A 390 14.14 -0.07 2.10
CA ALA A 390 13.83 1.12 2.87
C ALA A 390 14.14 2.41 2.12
N ASP A 391 13.29 3.42 2.30
CA ASP A 391 13.54 4.78 1.81
C ASP A 391 14.21 5.64 2.87
N LEU A 392 13.91 5.38 4.14
CA LEU A 392 14.55 5.98 5.30
C LEU A 392 14.93 4.90 6.32
N VAL A 393 16.14 4.97 6.87
CA VAL A 393 16.58 4.15 8.01
C VAL A 393 17.08 5.07 9.11
N ALA A 394 16.40 5.03 10.26
CA ALA A 394 16.79 5.74 11.46
C ALA A 394 17.12 4.76 12.60
N PHE A 395 18.21 5.03 13.30
CA PHE A 395 18.56 4.32 14.51
C PHE A 395 18.34 5.17 15.76
N ILE A 396 17.94 4.53 16.86
CA ILE A 396 17.87 5.17 18.17
C ILE A 396 19.05 4.70 19.01
N TYR A 397 19.82 5.66 19.52
CA TYR A 397 20.95 5.40 20.39
C TYR A 397 20.89 6.30 21.63
N ARG A 398 20.99 5.69 22.82
CA ARG A 398 21.04 6.40 24.10
C ARG A 398 22.36 6.07 24.79
N GLU A 399 23.31 6.99 24.69
CA GLU A 399 24.64 6.78 25.26
C GLU A 399 24.57 6.57 26.77
N GLU A 400 23.63 7.24 27.46
CA GLU A 400 23.43 7.13 28.92
C GLU A 400 23.26 5.69 29.43
N LEU A 401 22.75 4.77 28.60
CA LEU A 401 22.57 3.37 28.98
C LEU A 401 23.88 2.57 29.00
N SER A 402 24.88 3.04 28.25
CA SER A 402 26.20 2.39 28.18
C SER A 402 27.26 3.15 28.96
N LYS A 403 27.22 4.49 28.94
CA LYS A 403 28.17 5.40 29.59
C LYS A 403 27.41 6.58 30.20
N PRO A 404 26.82 6.42 31.40
CA PRO A 404 26.05 7.47 32.03
C PRO A 404 26.96 8.64 32.44
N THR A 405 26.61 9.84 32.00
CA THR A 405 27.21 11.11 32.44
C THR A 405 26.09 12.12 32.72
N ASP A 406 26.38 13.18 33.46
CA ASP A 406 25.38 14.22 33.67
C ASP A 406 25.00 14.95 32.38
N ALA A 407 25.92 15.03 31.40
CA ALA A 407 25.71 15.72 30.13
C ALA A 407 24.79 14.95 29.16
N ASN A 408 24.83 13.61 29.17
CA ASN A 408 24.03 12.79 28.27
C ASN A 408 22.74 12.23 28.90
N ARG A 409 22.46 12.61 30.15
CA ARG A 409 21.27 12.15 30.88
C ARG A 409 19.99 12.59 30.17
N GLY A 410 19.16 11.60 29.83
CA GLY A 410 17.90 11.81 29.11
C GLY A 410 18.10 12.30 27.68
N ARG A 411 19.30 12.24 27.09
CA ARG A 411 19.53 12.54 25.67
C ARG A 411 19.51 11.25 24.84
N ALA A 412 18.85 11.32 23.70
CA ALA A 412 18.79 10.25 22.72
C ALA A 412 19.17 10.78 21.34
N GLU A 413 20.09 10.08 20.68
CA GLU A 413 20.46 10.32 19.29
C GLU A 413 19.49 9.56 18.38
N ILE A 414 18.92 10.25 17.40
CA ILE A 414 18.25 9.68 16.24
C ILE A 414 19.20 9.82 15.06
N ILE A 415 19.73 8.67 14.60
CA ILE A 415 20.78 8.60 13.59
C ILE A 415 20.12 8.18 12.26
N ILE A 416 19.95 9.13 11.35
CA ILE A 416 19.45 8.87 9.99
C ILE A 416 20.65 8.39 9.15
N GLU A 417 20.80 7.08 9.00
CA GLU A 417 21.90 6.47 8.24
C GLU A 417 21.56 6.30 6.75
N LYS A 418 20.27 6.25 6.40
CA LYS A 418 19.81 6.21 5.01
C LYS A 418 18.61 7.12 4.82
N GLN A 419 18.64 7.91 3.75
CA GLN A 419 17.50 8.67 3.28
C GLN A 419 17.58 8.84 1.75
N ARG A 420 16.55 8.40 1.01
CA ARG A 420 16.55 8.51 -0.46
C ARG A 420 16.34 9.94 -0.96
N ASN A 421 15.53 10.71 -0.24
CA ASN A 421 15.00 12.01 -0.70
C ASN A 421 15.55 13.21 0.09
N GLY A 422 16.65 13.05 0.82
CA GLY A 422 17.26 14.14 1.59
C GLY A 422 18.51 13.70 2.36
N PRO A 423 19.02 14.55 3.27
CA PRO A 423 20.30 14.32 3.94
C PRO A 423 20.23 13.20 4.99
N THR A 424 21.38 12.58 5.23
CA THR A 424 21.65 11.76 6.41
C THR A 424 22.25 12.63 7.51
N GLY A 425 22.19 12.16 8.77
CA GLY A 425 22.76 12.89 9.89
C GLY A 425 22.26 12.42 11.24
N ILE A 426 22.71 13.10 12.29
CA ILE A 426 22.34 12.80 13.67
C ILE A 426 21.59 14.01 14.22
N LEU A 427 20.46 13.75 14.85
CA LEU A 427 19.74 14.73 15.64
C LEU A 427 19.53 14.21 17.06
N GLU A 428 19.39 15.11 18.02
CA GLU A 428 19.20 14.79 19.41
C GLU A 428 17.77 15.11 19.86
N LEU A 429 17.20 14.22 20.66
CA LEU A 429 15.91 14.40 21.34
C LEU A 429 16.07 14.15 22.84
N ALA A 430 15.16 14.70 23.64
CA ALA A 430 15.04 14.35 25.04
C ALA A 430 14.22 13.06 25.18
N PHE A 431 14.71 12.08 25.93
CA PHE A 431 13.95 10.90 26.33
C PHE A 431 13.56 10.98 27.81
N LEU A 432 12.26 11.19 28.06
CA LEU A 432 11.68 11.27 29.40
C LEU A 432 11.23 9.89 29.84
N SER A 433 12.16 9.10 30.39
CA SER A 433 11.94 7.70 30.76
C SER A 433 10.73 7.46 31.66
N LYS A 434 10.43 8.39 32.58
CA LYS A 434 9.26 8.32 33.49
C LYS A 434 7.93 8.27 32.73
N PHE A 435 7.85 8.97 31.60
CA PHE A 435 6.64 9.10 30.78
C PHE A 435 6.70 8.25 29.51
N THR A 436 7.81 7.55 29.29
CA THR A 436 8.08 6.73 28.11
C THR A 436 7.95 7.51 26.80
N CYS A 437 8.35 8.78 26.79
CA CYS A 437 8.17 9.69 25.64
C CYS A 437 9.47 10.37 25.21
N PHE A 438 9.53 10.70 23.93
CA PHE A 438 10.52 11.57 23.32
C PHE A 438 9.96 12.98 23.16
N GLU A 439 10.82 14.00 23.28
CA GLU A 439 10.48 15.41 23.16
C GLU A 439 11.60 16.16 22.42
N ASN A 440 11.26 17.29 21.79
CA ASN A 440 12.25 18.22 21.23
C ASN A 440 13.13 18.80 22.34
N LEU A 441 14.39 19.13 22.03
CA LEU A 441 15.25 19.81 22.99
C LEU A 441 14.82 21.27 23.16
N ALA A 442 15.04 21.85 24.33
CA ALA A 442 14.68 23.25 24.59
C ALA A 442 15.38 24.22 23.62
N GLU A 443 16.60 23.89 23.22
CA GLU A 443 17.41 24.66 22.26
C GLU A 443 16.76 24.74 20.86
N ASP A 444 15.90 23.76 20.50
CA ASP A 444 15.22 23.70 19.20
C ASP A 444 14.07 24.71 19.07
N PHE A 445 13.71 25.39 20.17
CA PHE A 445 12.74 26.47 20.19
C PHE A 445 13.39 27.86 20.14
N ALA A 446 14.67 27.98 20.49
CA ALA A 446 15.36 29.27 20.60
C ALA A 446 15.82 29.86 19.26
N SER A 447 15.87 29.06 18.18
CA SER A 447 16.36 29.49 16.87
C SER A 447 15.35 30.26 16.01
N GLU A 448 14.07 30.34 16.41
CA GLU A 448 13.02 30.99 15.62
C GLU A 448 12.70 32.43 16.07
N ASP A 449 12.99 32.80 17.33
CA ASP A 449 12.57 34.10 17.92
C ASP A 449 13.48 35.30 17.56
N PHE A 450 14.48 35.14 16.67
CA PHE A 450 15.42 36.21 16.29
C PHE A 450 15.44 36.55 14.78
N GLN A 451 14.41 36.16 14.02
CA GLN A 451 14.24 36.55 12.61
C GLN A 451 12.86 37.14 12.27
N GLU A 452 12.29 37.95 13.17
CA GLU A 452 11.27 38.95 12.82
C GLU A 452 11.77 40.37 13.06
#